data_AF-K0RFZ5-F1
#
_entry.id   AF-K0RFZ5-F1
#
_cell.length_a   1.000
_cell.length_b   1.000
_cell.length_c   1.000
_cell.angle_alpha   90.00
_cell.angle_beta   90.00
_cell.angle_gamma   90.00
#
_symmetry.space_group_name_H-M   'P 1'
#
loop_
_entity.id
_entity.type
_entity.pdbx_description
1 polymer ?
#
loop_
_entity_poly.entity_id
_entity_poly.type
_entity_poly.pdbx_seq_one_letter_code
_entity_poly.pdbx_strand_id
1 'polypeptide(L)'
;MPSRKKAQGRRNRARKEATRTAELRSLWEPMALCRRINHVAVPCEHTLTSPPEIPQEGPVVSFMNHIAGEGIFDKASLFPNESLVVTCIRMLAPFPVVWKKDYERAQSQDDERALAIDLLLRFLRNVLVCDSAIEGENWFHQSTLNEVMICCMIYLLELFGRYSALAMVRRKACKMGNKLLGGNRRDIVKFVAKRLPCTCLKGLHRAARRKVEKEGLCLGCYKRFPRSELFVCTGCMCVHYCSRECQRSDWSRHKKHCGDP
;
A
#
# COMPACT_ATOMS: atom_id res chain seq x y z
N MET A 1 20.39 -28.89 34.52
CA MET A 1 20.74 -28.84 33.08
C MET A 1 19.48 -29.00 32.22
N PRO A 2 19.27 -28.21 31.15
CA PRO A 2 18.13 -28.43 30.25
C PRO A 2 18.19 -29.82 29.64
N SER A 3 17.09 -30.58 29.72
CA SER A 3 16.98 -31.88 29.06
C SER A 3 17.29 -31.76 27.57
N ARG A 4 18.06 -32.71 27.01
CA ARG A 4 18.39 -32.81 25.56
C ARG A 4 17.15 -32.65 24.67
N LYS A 5 15.98 -33.14 25.12
CA LYS A 5 14.69 -32.99 24.43
C LYS A 5 14.25 -31.51 24.30
N LYS A 6 14.41 -30.71 25.36
CA LYS A 6 14.06 -29.26 25.34
C LYS A 6 14.95 -28.49 24.37
N ALA A 7 16.25 -28.81 24.31
CA ALA A 7 17.19 -28.19 23.38
C ALA A 7 16.85 -28.51 21.92
N GLN A 8 16.55 -29.78 21.61
CA GLN A 8 16.12 -30.19 20.26
C GLN A 8 14.82 -29.51 19.84
N GLY A 9 13.85 -29.38 20.75
CA GLY A 9 12.59 -28.68 20.49
C GLY A 9 12.79 -27.22 20.11
N ARG A 10 13.70 -26.49 20.78
CA ARG A 10 14.06 -25.11 20.44
C ARG A 10 14.71 -25.00 19.06
N ARG A 11 15.64 -25.90 18.73
CA ARG A 11 16.28 -25.96 17.40
C ARG A 11 15.25 -26.20 16.29
N ASN A 12 14.34 -27.14 16.47
CA ASN A 12 13.29 -27.43 15.50
C ASN A 12 12.34 -26.24 15.30
N ARG A 13 11.98 -25.54 16.39
CA ARG A 13 11.14 -24.33 16.32
C ARG A 13 11.85 -23.20 15.57
N ALA A 14 13.12 -22.94 15.88
CA ALA A 14 13.92 -21.94 15.19
C ALA A 14 14.08 -22.25 13.70
N ARG A 15 14.32 -23.51 13.34
CA ARG A 15 14.40 -23.93 11.93
C ARG A 15 13.09 -23.69 11.18
N LYS A 16 11.93 -24.04 11.78
CA LYS A 16 10.62 -23.78 11.18
C LYS A 16 10.36 -22.29 10.98
N GLU A 17 10.71 -21.47 11.97
CA GLU A 17 10.56 -20.01 11.88
C GLU A 17 11.45 -19.40 10.79
N ALA A 18 12.69 -19.87 10.66
CA ALA A 18 13.60 -19.45 9.61
C ALA A 18 13.08 -19.83 8.22
N THR A 19 12.56 -21.05 8.04
CA THR A 19 11.92 -21.47 6.78
C THR A 19 10.72 -20.58 6.44
N ARG A 20 9.81 -20.35 7.40
CA ARG A 20 8.66 -19.45 7.22
C ARG A 20 9.08 -18.04 6.83
N THR A 21 10.10 -17.51 7.50
CA THR A 21 10.64 -16.17 7.23
C THR A 21 11.21 -16.07 5.82
N ALA A 22 11.95 -17.09 5.36
CA ALA A 22 12.49 -17.16 4.01
C ALA A 22 11.37 -17.25 2.95
N GLU A 23 10.34 -18.06 3.19
CA GLU A 23 9.16 -18.18 2.32
C GLU A 23 8.45 -16.82 2.18
N LEU A 24 8.14 -16.14 3.29
CA LEU A 24 7.51 -14.82 3.28
C LEU A 24 8.36 -13.77 2.55
N ARG A 25 9.67 -13.79 2.78
CA ARG A 25 10.61 -12.87 2.12
C ARG A 25 10.64 -13.07 0.60
N SER A 26 10.54 -14.31 0.14
CA SER A 26 10.52 -14.65 -1.29
C SER A 26 9.33 -14.04 -2.06
N LEU A 27 8.24 -13.70 -1.36
CA LEU A 27 7.04 -13.12 -1.99
C LEU A 27 7.21 -11.66 -2.42
N TRP A 28 8.12 -10.91 -1.77
CA TRP A 28 8.25 -9.47 -1.99
C TRP A 28 9.65 -9.03 -2.38
N GLU A 29 10.71 -9.64 -1.85
CA GLU A 29 12.09 -9.16 -2.05
C GLU A 29 12.52 -9.20 -3.52
N PRO A 30 12.30 -10.28 -4.30
CA PRO A 30 12.67 -10.30 -5.71
C PRO A 30 11.97 -9.19 -6.51
N MET A 31 10.71 -8.90 -6.14
CA MET A 31 9.91 -7.86 -6.78
C MET A 31 10.34 -6.46 -6.32
N ALA A 32 10.77 -6.26 -5.07
CA ALA A 32 11.31 -4.97 -4.62
C ALA A 32 12.69 -4.68 -5.24
N LEU A 33 13.52 -5.70 -5.43
CA LEU A 33 14.88 -5.58 -5.98
C LEU A 33 14.97 -5.70 -7.50
N CYS A 34 13.86 -5.98 -8.21
CA CYS A 34 13.85 -6.21 -9.66
C CYS A 34 14.74 -7.41 -10.08
N ARG A 35 14.86 -8.44 -9.24
CA ARG A 35 15.76 -9.61 -9.45
C ARG A 35 15.10 -10.79 -10.16
N ARG A 36 14.07 -10.59 -10.99
CA ARG A 36 13.47 -11.73 -11.72
C ARG A 36 14.38 -12.14 -12.88
N ILE A 37 14.98 -13.32 -12.75
CA ILE A 37 15.91 -13.93 -13.71
C ILE A 37 15.18 -14.46 -14.96
N ASN A 38 13.88 -14.77 -14.86
CA ASN A 38 13.16 -15.53 -15.90
C ASN A 38 12.12 -14.73 -16.70
N HIS A 39 11.94 -13.44 -16.39
CA HIS A 39 11.05 -12.58 -17.17
C HIS A 39 11.84 -11.38 -17.68
N VAL A 40 11.50 -10.92 -18.88
CA VAL A 40 12.06 -9.74 -19.58
C VAL A 40 11.70 -8.44 -18.84
N ALA A 41 11.89 -8.40 -17.53
CA ALA A 41 11.95 -7.17 -16.78
C ALA A 41 13.33 -6.58 -17.07
N VAL A 42 13.45 -5.89 -18.21
CA VAL A 42 14.61 -5.03 -18.49
C VAL A 42 14.77 -4.15 -17.26
N PRO A 43 15.87 -4.26 -16.50
CA PRO A 43 16.12 -3.42 -15.36
C PRO A 43 15.95 -1.98 -15.84
N CYS A 44 14.95 -1.28 -15.30
CA CYS A 44 14.78 0.10 -15.65
C CYS A 44 16.00 0.84 -15.07
N GLU A 45 16.96 1.18 -15.94
CA GLU A 45 18.17 1.97 -15.64
C GLU A 45 17.84 3.36 -15.10
N HIS A 46 16.57 3.75 -15.14
CA HIS A 46 16.10 5.08 -14.79
C HIS A 46 15.80 5.29 -13.31
N THR A 47 16.05 4.31 -12.44
CA THR A 47 16.19 4.61 -11.01
C THR A 47 17.59 5.15 -10.79
N LEU A 48 17.69 6.47 -10.63
CA LEU A 48 18.94 7.18 -10.36
C LEU A 48 19.60 6.77 -9.02
N THR A 49 18.96 5.91 -8.24
CA THR A 49 19.43 5.40 -6.96
C THR A 49 19.65 3.89 -7.01
N SER A 50 20.78 3.45 -6.46
CA SER A 50 21.06 2.03 -6.20
C SER A 50 19.90 1.39 -5.43
N PRO A 51 19.64 0.08 -5.63
CA PRO A 51 18.75 -0.65 -4.74
C PRO A 51 19.19 -0.48 -3.28
N PRO A 52 18.24 -0.29 -2.33
CA PRO A 52 18.60 -0.22 -0.93
C PRO A 52 19.20 -1.55 -0.50
N GLU A 53 20.17 -1.49 0.41
CA GLU A 53 20.63 -2.68 1.11
C GLU A 53 19.52 -3.13 2.07
N ILE A 54 18.98 -4.32 1.83
CA ILE A 54 17.93 -4.87 2.68
C ILE A 54 18.61 -5.72 3.75
N PRO A 55 18.49 -5.40 5.04
CA PRO A 55 19.09 -6.20 6.09
C PRO A 55 18.49 -7.62 6.09
N GLN A 56 19.23 -8.58 6.63
CA GLN A 56 18.74 -9.96 6.75
C GLN A 56 17.53 -10.03 7.69
N GLU A 57 17.61 -9.31 8.80
CA GLU A 57 16.59 -9.19 9.83
C GLU A 57 16.44 -7.73 10.23
N GLY A 58 15.29 -7.35 10.79
CA GLY A 58 15.05 -6.00 11.26
C GLY A 58 13.56 -5.63 11.24
N PRO A 59 13.18 -4.51 11.87
CA PRO A 59 11.79 -4.07 11.95
C PRO A 59 11.12 -3.95 10.58
N VAL A 60 11.80 -3.36 9.59
CA VAL A 60 11.28 -3.27 8.22
C VAL A 60 11.09 -4.65 7.58
N VAL A 61 12.03 -5.57 7.74
CA VAL A 61 11.91 -6.93 7.19
C VAL A 61 10.75 -7.67 7.84
N SER A 62 10.60 -7.58 9.16
CA SER A 62 9.47 -8.16 9.88
C SER A 62 8.14 -7.55 9.44
N PHE A 63 8.09 -6.24 9.20
CA PHE A 63 6.92 -5.55 8.67
C PHE A 63 6.56 -6.05 7.26
N MET A 64 7.54 -6.13 6.34
CA MET A 64 7.31 -6.63 4.99
C MET A 64 6.86 -8.11 5.00
N ASN A 65 7.47 -8.95 5.84
CA ASN A 65 7.06 -10.35 6.00
C ASN A 65 5.66 -10.49 6.60
N HIS A 66 5.27 -9.60 7.52
CA HIS A 66 3.91 -9.56 8.03
C HIS A 66 2.90 -9.22 6.93
N ILE A 67 3.16 -8.18 6.13
CA ILE A 67 2.33 -7.84 4.96
C ILE A 67 2.24 -9.00 3.97
N ALA A 68 3.34 -9.72 3.76
CA ALA A 68 3.37 -10.92 2.92
C ALA A 68 2.49 -12.04 3.49
N GLY A 69 2.54 -12.26 4.81
CA GLY A 69 1.74 -13.28 5.49
C GLY A 69 0.23 -12.99 5.48
N GLU A 70 -0.16 -11.73 5.33
CA GLU A 70 -1.55 -11.32 5.10
C GLU A 70 -2.00 -11.50 3.62
N GLY A 71 -1.10 -11.96 2.73
CA GLY A 71 -1.41 -12.22 1.31
C GLY A 71 -1.50 -10.97 0.44
N ILE A 72 -0.87 -9.86 0.85
CA ILE A 72 -0.97 -8.59 0.11
C ILE A 72 -0.14 -8.62 -1.18
N PHE A 73 1.00 -9.30 -1.16
CA PHE A 73 1.94 -9.29 -2.30
C PHE A 73 1.62 -10.32 -3.39
N ASP A 74 0.99 -11.45 -3.03
CA ASP A 74 0.61 -12.55 -3.95
C ASP A 74 -0.84 -12.45 -4.43
N LYS A 75 -1.54 -11.37 -4.04
CA LYS A 75 -2.94 -11.12 -4.33
C LYS A 75 -3.93 -12.11 -3.67
N ALA A 76 -3.53 -12.83 -2.62
CA ALA A 76 -4.39 -13.76 -1.88
C ALA A 76 -5.24 -13.12 -0.77
N SER A 77 -5.02 -11.84 -0.46
CA SER A 77 -5.73 -11.13 0.63
C SER A 77 -7.25 -11.13 0.44
N LEU A 78 -7.96 -11.49 1.52
CA LEU A 78 -9.39 -11.24 1.67
C LEU A 78 -9.58 -10.06 2.62
N PHE A 79 -10.19 -8.99 2.12
CA PHE A 79 -10.45 -7.82 2.95
C PHE A 79 -11.82 -7.96 3.59
N PRO A 80 -11.91 -7.96 4.94
CA PRO A 80 -13.21 -7.88 5.61
C PRO A 80 -13.91 -6.57 5.20
N ASN A 81 -15.22 -6.45 5.47
CA ASN A 81 -16.04 -5.26 5.25
C ASN A 81 -15.65 -4.07 6.17
N GLU A 82 -14.36 -3.85 6.36
CA GLU A 82 -13.73 -2.83 7.19
C GLU A 82 -13.13 -1.73 6.31
N SER A 83 -12.97 -0.53 6.87
CA SER A 83 -12.27 0.56 6.20
C SER A 83 -10.82 0.19 5.93
N LEU A 84 -10.40 0.36 4.68
CA LEU A 84 -9.03 0.16 4.18
C LEU A 84 -7.97 0.78 5.11
N VAL A 85 -8.23 1.98 5.63
CA VAL A 85 -7.31 2.71 6.52
C VAL A 85 -7.21 2.05 7.89
N VAL A 86 -8.32 1.52 8.40
CA VAL A 86 -8.31 0.80 9.68
C VAL A 86 -7.51 -0.49 9.54
N THR A 87 -7.70 -1.23 8.43
CA THR A 87 -6.89 -2.40 8.09
C THR A 87 -5.40 -2.05 8.02
N CYS A 88 -5.03 -0.98 7.31
CA CYS A 88 -3.62 -0.56 7.23
C CYS A 88 -3.04 -0.17 8.59
N ILE A 89 -3.78 0.55 9.43
CA ILE A 89 -3.33 0.91 10.79
C ILE A 89 -3.15 -0.35 11.65
N ARG A 90 -4.07 -1.31 11.56
CA ARG A 90 -3.94 -2.60 12.25
C ARG A 90 -2.67 -3.35 11.83
N MET A 91 -2.35 -3.37 10.55
CA MET A 91 -1.14 -4.02 10.03
C MET A 91 0.16 -3.29 10.44
N LEU A 92 0.10 -1.98 10.66
CA LEU A 92 1.24 -1.19 11.14
C LEU A 92 1.43 -1.32 12.66
N ALA A 93 0.35 -1.50 13.43
CA ALA A 93 0.38 -1.47 14.89
C ALA A 93 1.46 -2.36 15.56
N PRO A 94 1.75 -3.59 15.09
CA PRO A 94 2.79 -4.44 15.68
C PRO A 94 4.22 -3.93 15.48
N PHE A 95 4.42 -2.92 14.60
CA PHE A 95 5.74 -2.43 14.21
C PHE A 95 5.93 -0.95 14.55
N PRO A 96 5.85 -0.55 15.83
CA PRO A 96 5.96 0.86 16.23
C PRO A 96 7.27 1.51 15.78
N VAL A 97 8.37 0.75 15.64
CA VAL A 97 9.64 1.28 15.14
C VAL A 97 9.54 1.83 13.71
N VAL A 98 8.60 1.32 12.91
CA VAL A 98 8.42 1.71 11.50
C VAL A 98 7.55 2.96 11.37
N TRP A 99 6.68 3.27 12.35
CA TRP A 99 5.71 4.37 12.20
C TRP A 99 5.65 5.34 13.39
N LYS A 100 5.97 4.93 14.61
CA LYS A 100 5.92 5.80 15.79
C LYS A 100 7.22 6.59 15.89
N LYS A 101 7.08 7.90 16.11
CA LYS A 101 8.21 8.80 16.40
C LYS A 101 8.46 8.80 17.90
N ASP A 102 9.50 8.11 18.35
CA ASP A 102 10.03 8.22 19.69
C ASP A 102 11.19 9.24 19.67
N TYR A 103 11.05 10.33 20.43
CA TYR A 103 11.98 11.46 20.40
C TYR A 103 13.43 11.07 20.75
N GLU A 104 13.62 10.03 21.57
CA GLU A 104 14.93 9.54 21.98
C GLU A 104 15.66 8.71 20.91
N ARG A 105 14.94 8.18 19.90
CA ARG A 105 15.50 7.32 18.83
C ARG A 105 15.13 7.79 17.42
N ALA A 106 14.91 9.10 17.27
CA ALA A 106 14.34 9.67 16.06
C ALA A 106 15.11 9.34 14.78
N GLN A 107 16.46 9.31 14.83
CA GLN A 107 17.28 9.08 13.64
C GLN A 107 17.07 7.66 13.05
N SER A 108 17.26 6.61 13.87
CA SER A 108 17.12 5.23 13.39
C SER A 108 15.69 4.90 12.94
N GLN A 109 14.67 5.53 13.53
CA GLN A 109 13.27 5.31 13.15
C GLN A 109 12.92 5.96 11.82
N ASP A 110 13.48 7.14 11.55
CA ASP A 110 13.29 7.80 10.27
C ASP A 110 13.93 6.99 9.13
N ASP A 111 15.05 6.33 9.39
CA ASP A 111 15.72 5.42 8.45
C ASP A 111 14.89 4.15 8.18
N GLU A 112 14.36 3.49 9.22
CA GLU A 112 13.49 2.31 9.07
C GLU A 112 12.20 2.67 8.31
N ARG A 113 11.56 3.79 8.66
CA ARG A 113 10.35 4.27 7.97
C ARG A 113 10.62 4.58 6.51
N ALA A 114 11.74 5.26 6.22
CA ALA A 114 12.14 5.58 4.86
C ALA A 114 12.42 4.30 4.04
N LEU A 115 13.10 3.32 4.63
CA LEU A 115 13.38 2.03 4.01
C LEU A 115 12.08 1.27 3.71
N ALA A 116 11.12 1.22 4.64
CA ALA A 116 9.81 0.61 4.38
C ALA A 116 9.07 1.28 3.21
N ILE A 117 9.06 2.62 3.17
CA ILE A 117 8.44 3.38 2.07
C ILE A 117 9.15 3.06 0.74
N ASP A 118 10.49 3.05 0.70
CA ASP A 118 11.25 2.77 -0.52
C ASP A 118 10.98 1.35 -1.03
N LEU A 119 10.97 0.34 -0.15
CA LEU A 119 10.68 -1.04 -0.53
C LEU A 119 9.26 -1.21 -1.09
N LEU A 120 8.24 -0.63 -0.45
CA LEU A 120 6.86 -0.68 -0.93
C LEU A 120 6.69 0.06 -2.27
N LEU A 121 7.36 1.21 -2.46
CA LEU A 121 7.35 1.95 -3.72
C LEU A 121 8.02 1.17 -4.85
N ARG A 122 9.16 0.53 -4.59
CA ARG A 122 9.86 -0.30 -5.58
C ARG A 122 9.07 -1.54 -5.95
N PHE A 123 8.47 -2.21 -4.95
CA PHE A 123 7.53 -3.31 -5.18
C PHE A 123 6.40 -2.89 -6.13
N LEU A 124 5.69 -1.80 -5.79
CA LEU A 124 4.60 -1.29 -6.63
C LEU A 124 5.09 -0.89 -8.03
N ARG A 125 6.24 -0.23 -8.14
CA ARG A 125 6.81 0.14 -9.44
C ARG A 125 7.01 -1.08 -10.33
N ASN A 126 7.60 -2.15 -9.79
CA ASN A 126 7.88 -3.34 -10.56
C ASN A 126 6.60 -4.13 -10.89
N VAL A 127 5.65 -4.23 -9.96
CA VAL A 127 4.33 -4.83 -10.24
C VAL A 127 3.59 -4.05 -11.33
N LEU A 128 3.48 -2.72 -11.22
CA LEU A 128 2.74 -1.90 -12.19
C LEU A 128 3.36 -2.00 -13.59
N VAL A 129 4.69 -1.94 -13.70
CA VAL A 129 5.37 -2.04 -15.00
C VAL A 129 5.24 -3.45 -15.57
N CYS A 130 5.46 -4.50 -14.76
CA CYS A 130 5.39 -5.88 -15.20
C CYS A 130 3.96 -6.27 -15.62
N ASP A 131 2.96 -6.02 -14.76
CA ASP A 131 1.56 -6.35 -15.05
C ASP A 131 1.08 -5.58 -16.30
N SER A 132 1.47 -4.31 -16.48
CA SER A 132 1.10 -3.56 -17.69
C SER A 132 1.69 -4.13 -18.98
N ALA A 133 2.88 -4.74 -18.92
CA ALA A 133 3.51 -5.38 -20.07
C ALA A 133 2.87 -6.73 -20.38
N ILE A 134 2.42 -7.47 -19.36
CA ILE A 134 1.79 -8.78 -19.51
C ILE A 134 0.33 -8.66 -19.96
N GLU A 135 -0.45 -7.80 -19.30
CA GLU A 135 -1.89 -7.69 -19.50
C GLU A 135 -2.28 -6.73 -20.63
N GLY A 136 -1.35 -5.88 -21.09
CA GLY A 136 -1.56 -4.92 -22.17
C GLY A 136 -2.69 -3.94 -21.87
N GLU A 137 -3.64 -3.81 -22.80
CA GLU A 137 -4.77 -2.86 -22.67
C GLU A 137 -5.73 -3.21 -21.53
N ASN A 138 -5.91 -4.49 -21.21
CA ASN A 138 -6.81 -4.93 -20.15
C ASN A 138 -6.36 -4.43 -18.77
N TRP A 139 -5.06 -4.20 -18.60
CA TRP A 139 -4.47 -3.71 -17.37
C TRP A 139 -5.11 -2.41 -16.87
N PHE A 140 -5.40 -1.47 -17.78
CA PHE A 140 -5.90 -0.14 -17.42
C PHE A 140 -7.28 -0.16 -16.75
N HIS A 141 -8.07 -1.22 -17.00
CA HIS A 141 -9.44 -1.36 -16.52
C HIS A 141 -9.55 -2.18 -15.23
N GLN A 142 -8.47 -2.84 -14.80
CA GLN A 142 -8.47 -3.63 -13.57
C GLN A 142 -8.16 -2.78 -12.35
N SER A 143 -8.92 -2.96 -11.27
CA SER A 143 -8.59 -2.41 -9.95
C SER A 143 -8.10 -3.53 -9.06
N THR A 144 -6.90 -3.39 -8.50
CA THR A 144 -6.33 -4.36 -7.56
C THR A 144 -6.30 -3.74 -6.16
N LEU A 145 -7.12 -4.30 -5.27
CA LEU A 145 -7.28 -3.81 -3.91
C LEU A 145 -5.95 -3.84 -3.13
N ASN A 146 -5.06 -4.78 -3.44
CA ASN A 146 -3.74 -4.89 -2.81
C ASN A 146 -2.82 -3.70 -3.12
N GLU A 147 -2.85 -3.19 -4.35
CA GLU A 147 -2.04 -2.01 -4.69
C GLU A 147 -2.57 -0.76 -4.00
N VAL A 148 -3.90 -0.65 -3.89
CA VAL A 148 -4.56 0.41 -3.14
C VAL A 148 -4.16 0.34 -1.65
N MET A 149 -4.13 -0.86 -1.06
CA MET A 149 -3.64 -1.09 0.30
C MET A 149 -2.19 -0.64 0.47
N ILE A 150 -1.28 -1.09 -0.40
CA ILE A 150 0.14 -0.72 -0.31
C ILE A 150 0.30 0.80 -0.45
N CYS A 151 -0.41 1.44 -1.38
CA CYS A 151 -0.40 2.90 -1.50
C CYS A 151 -0.90 3.59 -0.21
N CYS A 152 -1.90 3.03 0.46
CA CYS A 152 -2.40 3.57 1.72
C CYS A 152 -1.43 3.38 2.88
N MET A 153 -0.73 2.25 2.95
CA MET A 153 0.35 2.04 3.92
C MET A 153 1.49 3.05 3.71
N ILE A 154 1.94 3.25 2.46
CA ILE A 154 2.96 4.26 2.13
C ILE A 154 2.50 5.63 2.61
N TYR A 155 1.25 6.02 2.32
CA TYR A 155 0.73 7.32 2.73
C TYR A 155 0.60 7.46 4.25
N LEU A 156 0.20 6.39 4.95
CA LEU A 156 0.16 6.38 6.42
C LEU A 156 1.53 6.58 7.03
N LEU A 157 2.56 5.87 6.54
CA LEU A 157 3.94 6.04 6.97
C LEU A 157 4.41 7.50 6.76
N GLU A 158 4.13 8.09 5.61
CA GLU A 158 4.42 9.51 5.36
C GLU A 158 3.70 10.46 6.33
N LEU A 159 2.44 10.17 6.66
CA LEU A 159 1.65 10.97 7.59
C LEU A 159 2.17 10.85 9.03
N PHE A 160 2.51 9.65 9.48
CA PHE A 160 3.08 9.43 10.82
C PHE A 160 4.44 10.13 11.00
N GLY A 161 5.23 10.26 9.93
CA GLY A 161 6.46 11.06 9.96
C GLY A 161 6.23 12.57 10.10
N ARG A 162 5.01 13.07 9.83
CA ARG A 162 4.68 14.51 9.79
C ARG A 162 3.72 14.95 10.90
N TYR A 163 2.87 14.06 11.39
CA TYR A 163 1.80 14.38 12.32
C TYR A 163 1.83 13.43 13.52
N SER A 164 1.76 14.00 14.72
CA SER A 164 1.65 13.24 15.97
C SER A 164 0.19 12.86 16.30
N ALA A 165 -0.77 13.69 15.90
CA ALA A 165 -2.19 13.48 16.19
C ALA A 165 -2.79 12.38 15.30
N LEU A 166 -3.12 11.23 15.89
CA LEU A 166 -3.67 10.06 15.20
C LEU A 166 -4.99 10.38 14.45
N ALA A 167 -5.84 11.24 15.00
CA ALA A 167 -7.06 11.74 14.38
C ALA A 167 -6.78 12.34 12.99
N MET A 168 -5.82 13.29 12.92
CA MET A 168 -5.43 13.94 11.68
C MET A 168 -4.82 12.95 10.66
N VAL A 169 -4.02 11.99 11.13
CA VAL A 169 -3.46 10.91 10.29
C VAL A 169 -4.60 10.09 9.69
N ARG A 170 -5.55 9.62 10.51
CA ARG A 170 -6.72 8.84 10.08
C ARG A 170 -7.55 9.59 9.05
N ARG A 171 -7.90 10.85 9.32
CA ARG A 171 -8.69 11.68 8.39
C ARG A 171 -8.02 11.84 7.04
N LYS A 172 -6.73 12.22 7.02
CA LYS A 172 -5.98 12.39 5.77
C LYS A 172 -5.86 11.06 5.02
N ALA A 173 -5.55 9.98 5.73
CA ALA A 173 -5.47 8.64 5.16
C ALA A 173 -6.81 8.19 4.57
N CYS A 174 -7.93 8.41 5.26
CA CYS A 174 -9.28 8.08 4.75
C CYS A 174 -9.59 8.81 3.45
N LYS A 175 -9.26 10.10 3.38
CA LYS A 175 -9.43 10.89 2.15
C LYS A 175 -8.63 10.30 0.98
N MET A 176 -7.37 9.93 1.21
CA MET A 176 -6.52 9.34 0.18
C MET A 176 -6.98 7.91 -0.19
N GLY A 177 -7.31 7.10 0.80
CA GLY A 177 -7.77 5.72 0.62
C GLY A 177 -9.05 5.65 -0.20
N ASN A 178 -10.06 6.47 0.12
CA ASN A 178 -11.29 6.55 -0.66
C ASN A 178 -11.02 7.00 -2.12
N LYS A 179 -10.08 7.93 -2.30
CA LYS A 179 -9.70 8.40 -3.64
C LYS A 179 -9.01 7.29 -4.47
N LEU A 180 -8.15 6.49 -3.86
CA LEU A 180 -7.46 5.39 -4.53
C LEU A 180 -8.41 4.22 -4.79
N LEU A 181 -9.22 3.85 -3.80
CA LEU A 181 -10.20 2.76 -3.88
C LEU A 181 -11.28 3.04 -4.94
N GLY A 182 -11.79 4.27 -4.98
CA GLY A 182 -12.75 4.68 -5.99
C GLY A 182 -12.13 5.05 -7.34
N GLY A 183 -10.80 5.14 -7.42
CA GLY A 183 -10.07 5.47 -8.63
C GLY A 183 -9.84 4.26 -9.54
N ASN A 184 -9.06 4.50 -10.59
CA ASN A 184 -8.57 3.45 -11.50
C ASN A 184 -7.03 3.45 -11.52
N ARG A 185 -6.41 2.62 -12.38
CA ARG A 185 -4.94 2.50 -12.48
C ARG A 185 -4.24 3.84 -12.65
N ARG A 186 -4.86 4.80 -13.34
CA ARG A 186 -4.31 6.15 -13.51
C ARG A 186 -4.01 6.83 -12.18
N ASP A 187 -4.87 6.66 -11.17
CA ASP A 187 -4.68 7.27 -9.85
C ASP A 187 -3.55 6.59 -9.06
N ILE A 188 -3.45 5.25 -9.13
CA ILE A 188 -2.40 4.46 -8.50
C ILE A 188 -1.03 4.79 -9.12
N VAL A 189 -0.90 4.73 -10.44
CA VAL A 189 0.36 5.06 -11.12
C VAL A 189 0.76 6.51 -10.85
N LYS A 190 -0.20 7.45 -10.86
CA LYS A 190 0.07 8.84 -10.49
C LYS A 190 0.58 8.96 -9.06
N PHE A 191 0.04 8.19 -8.12
CA PHE A 191 0.46 8.18 -6.73
C PHE A 191 1.92 7.72 -6.60
N VAL A 192 2.29 6.61 -7.26
CA VAL A 192 3.64 6.05 -7.19
C VAL A 192 4.65 6.90 -7.96
N ALA A 193 4.31 7.34 -9.18
CA ALA A 193 5.18 8.17 -10.04
C ALA A 193 5.55 9.53 -9.41
N LYS A 194 4.75 10.02 -8.45
CA LYS A 194 5.06 11.25 -7.70
C LYS A 194 6.09 11.05 -6.60
N ARG A 195 6.28 9.82 -6.13
CA ARG A 195 7.15 9.47 -4.99
C ARG A 195 8.43 8.80 -5.43
N LEU A 196 8.37 8.05 -6.52
CA LEU A 196 9.52 7.37 -7.09
C LEU A 196 9.84 7.97 -8.47
N PRO A 197 10.95 8.72 -8.62
CA PRO A 197 11.33 9.31 -9.89
C PRO A 197 11.80 8.21 -10.85
N CYS A 198 10.88 7.72 -11.69
CA CYS A 198 11.14 6.66 -12.66
C CYS A 198 10.46 7.03 -14.00
N THR A 199 11.22 6.98 -15.09
CA THR A 199 10.69 7.29 -16.44
C THR A 199 9.65 6.26 -16.89
N CYS A 200 9.79 4.99 -16.52
CA CYS A 200 8.79 3.95 -16.81
C CYS A 200 7.44 4.30 -16.17
N LEU A 201 7.42 4.71 -14.90
CA LEU A 201 6.20 5.17 -14.22
C LEU A 201 5.64 6.45 -14.83
N LYS A 202 6.49 7.39 -15.24
CA LYS A 202 6.05 8.60 -15.97
C LYS A 202 5.41 8.24 -17.31
N GLY A 203 6.00 7.32 -18.06
CA GLY A 203 5.48 6.78 -19.32
C GLY A 203 4.14 6.07 -19.11
N LEU A 204 4.08 5.16 -18.14
CA LEU A 204 2.87 4.43 -17.79
C LEU A 204 1.74 5.36 -17.34
N HIS A 205 2.04 6.41 -16.55
CA HIS A 205 1.05 7.40 -16.17
C HIS A 205 0.56 8.22 -17.38
N ARG A 206 1.45 8.58 -18.33
CA ARG A 206 1.06 9.25 -19.58
C ARG A 206 0.16 8.34 -20.43
N ALA A 207 0.48 7.06 -20.54
CA ALA A 207 -0.34 6.08 -21.25
C ALA A 207 -1.73 5.93 -20.58
N ALA A 208 -1.77 5.68 -19.27
CA ALA A 208 -3.02 5.58 -18.52
C ALA A 208 -3.89 6.83 -18.65
N ARG A 209 -3.29 8.04 -18.65
CA ARG A 209 -4.02 9.30 -18.88
C ARG A 209 -4.70 9.40 -20.24
N ARG A 210 -4.16 8.76 -21.28
CA ARG A 210 -4.72 8.74 -22.64
C ARG A 210 -5.79 7.67 -22.79
N LYS A 211 -5.64 6.55 -22.10
CA LYS A 211 -6.51 5.36 -22.23
C LYS A 211 -7.73 5.40 -21.32
N VAL A 212 -7.60 5.93 -20.11
CA VAL A 212 -8.69 5.95 -19.13
C VAL A 212 -8.98 7.35 -18.59
N GLU A 213 -10.27 7.68 -18.53
CA GLU A 213 -10.75 8.88 -17.88
C GLU A 213 -10.53 8.82 -16.36
N LYS A 214 -10.69 9.96 -15.68
CA LYS A 214 -10.66 9.94 -14.21
C LYS A 214 -12.02 9.46 -13.74
N GLU A 215 -12.05 8.35 -13.03
CA GLU A 215 -13.28 7.81 -12.44
C GLU A 215 -13.32 8.02 -10.94
N GLY A 216 -14.52 7.96 -10.36
CA GLY A 216 -14.72 7.81 -8.93
C GLY A 216 -15.82 6.79 -8.64
N LEU A 217 -15.90 6.34 -7.40
CA LEU A 217 -16.94 5.44 -6.91
C LEU A 217 -17.98 6.24 -6.13
N CYS A 218 -19.26 6.09 -6.47
CA CYS A 218 -20.36 6.59 -5.65
C CYS A 218 -20.54 5.68 -4.42
N LEU A 219 -20.48 6.22 -3.20
CA LEU A 219 -20.66 5.39 -1.99
C LEU A 219 -22.12 5.00 -1.70
N GLY A 220 -23.09 5.62 -2.37
CA GLY A 220 -24.50 5.25 -2.24
C GLY A 220 -24.88 4.05 -3.11
N CYS A 221 -24.49 4.06 -4.40
CA CYS A 221 -24.88 3.03 -5.37
C CYS A 221 -23.73 2.12 -5.82
N TYR A 222 -22.50 2.36 -5.36
CA TYR A 222 -21.29 1.58 -5.70
C TYR A 222 -20.95 1.47 -7.18
N LYS A 223 -21.53 2.32 -8.03
CA LYS A 223 -21.17 2.42 -9.44
C LYS A 223 -20.01 3.40 -9.64
N ARG A 224 -19.23 3.16 -10.69
CA ARG A 224 -18.17 4.05 -11.17
C ARG A 224 -18.77 5.12 -12.07
N PHE A 225 -18.29 6.35 -11.92
CA PHE A 225 -18.69 7.50 -12.74
C PHE A 225 -17.46 8.33 -13.11
N PRO A 226 -17.51 9.10 -14.21
CA PRO A 226 -16.55 10.18 -14.44
C PRO A 226 -16.46 11.06 -13.19
N ARG A 227 -15.24 11.34 -12.73
CA ARG A 227 -15.03 12.06 -11.47
C ARG A 227 -15.58 13.50 -11.51
N SER A 228 -15.78 14.05 -12.71
CA SER A 228 -16.44 15.35 -12.95
C SER A 228 -17.94 15.33 -12.64
N GLU A 229 -18.59 14.17 -12.66
CA GLU A 229 -20.03 14.01 -12.41
C GLU A 229 -20.34 13.70 -10.94
N LEU A 230 -19.30 13.48 -10.13
CA LEU A 230 -19.45 13.14 -8.73
C LEU A 230 -19.43 14.38 -7.83
N PHE A 231 -20.38 14.43 -6.91
CA PHE A 231 -20.42 15.41 -5.82
C PHE A 231 -19.63 14.88 -4.62
N VAL A 232 -18.88 15.75 -3.96
CA VAL A 232 -18.17 15.42 -2.73
C VAL A 232 -19.03 15.80 -1.53
N CYS A 233 -19.09 14.97 -0.50
CA CYS A 233 -19.71 15.36 0.77
C CYS A 233 -19.05 16.63 1.32
N THR A 234 -19.83 17.69 1.52
CA THR A 234 -19.33 19.00 1.99
C THR A 234 -18.82 18.96 3.44
N GLY A 235 -19.34 18.04 4.26
CA GLY A 235 -18.93 17.90 5.66
C GLY A 235 -17.52 17.31 5.81
N CYS A 236 -17.26 16.16 5.19
CA CYS A 236 -15.97 15.47 5.34
C CYS A 236 -15.00 15.69 4.17
N MET A 237 -15.48 16.07 2.99
CA MET A 237 -14.68 16.18 1.76
C MET A 237 -13.92 14.89 1.37
N CYS A 238 -14.43 13.71 1.79
CA CYS A 238 -13.76 12.41 1.65
C CYS A 238 -14.54 11.36 0.84
N VAL A 239 -15.86 11.48 0.72
CA VAL A 239 -16.72 10.52 0.02
C VAL A 239 -17.41 11.20 -1.17
N HIS A 240 -17.67 10.42 -2.21
CA HIS A 240 -18.24 10.90 -3.47
C HIS A 240 -19.61 10.25 -3.70
N TYR A 241 -20.53 10.99 -4.30
CA TYR A 241 -21.88 10.56 -4.64
C TYR A 241 -22.26 11.03 -6.05
N CYS A 242 -22.98 10.21 -6.81
CA CYS A 242 -23.49 10.61 -8.12
C CYS A 242 -24.77 11.47 -8.03
N SER A 243 -25.44 11.48 -6.87
CA SER A 243 -26.65 12.27 -6.66
C SER A 243 -26.92 12.53 -5.18
N ARG A 244 -27.83 13.46 -4.87
CA ARG A 244 -28.27 13.75 -3.49
C ARG A 244 -29.02 12.59 -2.88
N GLU A 245 -29.74 11.80 -3.68
CA GLU A 245 -30.46 10.60 -3.26
C GLU A 245 -29.48 9.53 -2.79
N CYS A 246 -28.39 9.30 -3.53
CA CYS A 246 -27.32 8.40 -3.10
C CYS A 246 -26.67 8.85 -1.80
N GLN A 247 -26.44 10.15 -1.62
CA GLN A 247 -25.92 10.70 -0.37
C GLN A 247 -26.88 10.48 0.81
N ARG A 248 -28.19 10.73 0.62
CA ARG A 248 -29.21 10.52 1.66
C ARG A 248 -29.35 9.06 2.05
N SER A 249 -29.31 8.15 1.06
CA SER A 249 -29.37 6.70 1.29
C SER A 249 -28.19 6.21 2.14
N ASP A 250 -26.97 6.68 1.85
CA ASP A 250 -25.76 6.33 2.61
C ASP A 250 -25.67 7.07 3.96
N TRP A 251 -26.48 8.10 4.21
CA TRP A 251 -26.32 9.01 5.35
C TRP A 251 -26.35 8.31 6.71
N SER A 252 -27.22 7.31 6.90
CA SER A 252 -27.33 6.57 8.16
C SER A 252 -26.02 5.91 8.58
N ARG A 253 -25.22 5.46 7.60
CA ARG A 253 -23.88 4.90 7.78
C ARG A 253 -22.82 6.00 7.80
N HIS A 254 -22.85 6.91 6.83
CA HIS A 254 -21.83 7.94 6.65
C HIS A 254 -21.75 8.90 7.84
N LYS A 255 -22.88 9.27 8.45
CA LYS A 255 -22.94 10.24 9.56
C LYS A 255 -22.07 9.87 10.76
N LYS A 256 -21.81 8.57 10.97
CA LYS A 256 -20.94 8.07 12.06
C LYS A 256 -19.49 8.51 11.93
N HIS A 257 -19.07 8.89 10.71
CA HIS A 257 -17.69 9.24 10.39
C HIS A 257 -17.61 10.55 9.57
N CYS A 258 -18.73 11.27 9.41
CA CYS A 258 -18.77 12.51 8.67
C CYS A 258 -18.28 13.66 9.54
N GLY A 259 -17.20 14.32 9.14
CA GLY A 259 -16.65 15.48 9.85
C GLY A 259 -15.82 15.13 11.10
N ASP A 260 -15.71 13.85 11.45
CA ASP A 260 -14.94 13.41 12.61
C ASP A 260 -13.44 13.76 12.44
N PRO A 261 -12.79 14.43 13.43
CA PRO A 261 -11.36 14.71 13.50
C PRO A 261 -10.41 13.58 13.14
#